data_AF-A0A5C1AP79-F1
#
_entry.id   AF-A0A5C1AP79-F1
#
_cell.length_a   1.000
_cell.length_b   1.000
_cell.length_c   1.000
_cell.angle_alpha   90.00
_cell.angle_beta   90.00
_cell.angle_gamma   90.00
#
_symmetry.space_group_name_H-M   'P 1'
#
loop_
_entity.id
_entity.type
_entity.pdbx_description
1 polymer ?
#
loop_
_entity_poly.entity_id
_entity_poly.type
_entity_poly.pdbx_seq_one_letter_code
_entity_poly.pdbx_strand_id
1 'polypeptide(L)'
;MMNSTTHRAAENMMRTTILAIGLTVCFATNTSAQPPQDFAGQVRQNFEAWDTDHDGKLSPNEVERAVADPKVKGNAAATAAALRRGVRAQGIKSLSLQQILNAVREPAKGTPKYEAMYKTAQERIRTAHRELFVSDQPTVECIGQGHLGDCFLLATLGTVAVNDPQRLKAMFKLLPEEKVEVSLGGRKLTLDLPTDAEICIGAQNRNDGMWAVLFEKAVGTIYLERQKTPNHVTPLSIVGVGGSPHLPLELLTGHAIKRTGCEDFQRDKLDAEARDKKLAEVRGKLTEAFRHKRLIVGGTAALGGKQTVVPGLYYNHSYGVLAFNDKTDEVTFWNPFGNRYTPKGSPGLTTGYATEHGRFTMPLTEAVMWFGSFSIESNEPAK
;
A
#
# COMPACT_ATOMS: atom_id res chain seq x y z
N MET A 1 50.22 -74.69 1.46
CA MET A 1 50.28 -74.68 -0.01
C MET A 1 50.56 -73.25 -0.45
N MET A 2 51.75 -73.04 -1.04
CA MET A 2 52.17 -72.01 -2.01
C MET A 2 51.84 -70.53 -1.66
N ASN A 3 52.83 -69.78 -1.16
CA ASN A 3 53.79 -68.92 -1.91
C ASN A 3 53.22 -67.50 -2.11
N SER A 4 53.93 -66.38 -1.95
CA SER A 4 55.30 -66.07 -1.55
C SER A 4 55.45 -64.53 -1.53
N THR A 5 56.26 -63.99 -0.60
CA THR A 5 57.25 -62.88 -0.77
C THR A 5 56.78 -61.49 -1.30
N THR A 6 57.23 -60.31 -0.85
CA THR A 6 58.35 -59.84 -0.01
C THR A 6 58.34 -58.30 0.10
N HIS A 7 58.85 -57.78 1.23
CA HIS A 7 59.74 -56.61 1.43
C HIS A 7 59.31 -55.12 1.32
N ARG A 8 59.63 -54.40 2.44
CA ARG A 8 60.36 -53.10 2.59
C ARG A 8 59.72 -51.84 1.98
N ALA A 9 59.88 -50.62 2.49
CA ALA A 9 60.67 -50.03 3.57
C ALA A 9 60.00 -48.70 3.98
N ALA A 10 60.40 -48.20 5.15
CA ALA A 10 60.10 -46.87 5.65
C ALA A 10 60.68 -45.78 4.74
N GLU A 11 59.95 -44.66 4.58
CA GLU A 11 60.54 -43.38 4.24
C GLU A 11 59.72 -42.22 4.82
N ASN A 12 60.38 -41.48 5.71
CA ASN A 12 59.94 -40.21 6.28
C ASN A 12 59.87 -39.15 5.18
N MET A 13 58.73 -38.50 5.00
CA MET A 13 58.65 -37.22 4.29
C MET A 13 58.15 -36.12 5.22
N MET A 14 59.14 -35.40 5.75
CA MET A 14 59.06 -34.10 6.39
C MET A 14 58.43 -33.11 5.40
N ARG A 15 57.18 -32.68 5.63
CA ARG A 15 56.55 -31.58 4.88
C ARG A 15 56.79 -30.27 5.62
N THR A 16 57.72 -29.49 5.09
CA THR A 16 57.98 -28.10 5.43
C THR A 16 56.75 -27.25 5.06
N THR A 17 56.03 -26.75 6.06
CA THR A 17 54.97 -25.74 5.86
C THR A 17 55.61 -24.37 5.74
N ILE A 18 55.67 -23.83 4.51
CA ILE A 18 55.99 -22.42 4.27
C ILE A 18 54.72 -21.60 4.54
N LEU A 19 54.72 -20.86 5.64
CA LEU A 19 53.68 -19.90 6.00
C LEU A 19 53.91 -18.61 5.20
N ALA A 20 53.19 -18.44 4.09
CA ALA A 20 53.15 -17.18 3.36
C ALA A 20 52.23 -16.19 4.09
N ILE A 21 52.82 -15.24 4.82
CA ILE A 21 52.12 -14.10 5.40
C ILE A 21 51.78 -13.14 4.25
N GLY A 22 50.59 -13.28 3.69
CA GLY A 22 50.02 -12.33 2.74
C GLY A 22 49.66 -11.04 3.48
N LEU A 23 50.42 -9.98 3.23
CA LEU A 23 50.13 -8.63 3.72
C LEU A 23 48.92 -8.08 2.93
N THR A 24 47.71 -8.24 3.46
CA THR A 24 46.51 -7.62 2.89
C THR A 24 46.54 -6.12 3.21
N VAL A 25 46.86 -5.30 2.22
CA VAL A 25 46.68 -3.84 2.28
C VAL A 25 45.18 -3.57 2.15
N CYS A 26 44.52 -3.35 3.29
CA CYS A 26 43.15 -2.83 3.32
C CYS A 26 43.20 -1.36 2.87
N PHE A 27 42.83 -1.09 1.62
CA PHE A 27 42.42 0.26 1.22
C PHE A 27 41.10 0.56 1.91
N ALA A 28 41.17 1.23 3.06
CA ALA A 28 40.01 1.91 3.62
C ALA A 28 39.63 3.02 2.62
N THR A 29 38.61 2.75 1.79
CA THR A 29 37.92 3.82 1.09
C THR A 29 37.24 4.68 2.17
N ASN A 30 37.90 5.77 2.55
CA ASN A 30 37.27 6.86 3.25
C ASN A 30 36.19 7.43 2.33
N THR A 31 35.00 6.83 2.38
CA THR A 31 33.79 7.47 1.91
C THR A 31 33.56 8.65 2.86
N SER A 32 34.11 9.82 2.51
CA SER A 32 33.70 11.04 3.19
C SER A 32 32.20 11.15 2.98
N ALA A 33 31.43 10.93 4.04
CA ALA A 33 29.99 11.12 4.01
C ALA A 33 29.77 12.59 3.63
N GLN A 34 29.37 12.84 2.38
CA GLN A 34 28.96 14.17 1.97
C GLN A 34 27.91 14.64 2.98
N PRO A 35 28.00 15.90 3.43
CA PRO A 35 27.02 16.43 4.36
C PRO A 35 25.60 16.19 3.79
N PRO A 36 24.63 15.79 4.62
CA PRO A 36 23.30 15.45 4.15
C PRO A 36 22.75 16.64 3.35
N GLN A 37 22.61 16.45 2.05
CA GLN A 37 22.10 17.50 1.17
C GLN A 37 20.61 17.73 1.47
N ASP A 38 20.23 19.00 1.42
CA ASP A 38 18.83 19.40 1.45
C ASP A 38 18.11 18.96 0.16
N PHE A 39 16.79 19.12 0.13
CA PHE A 39 15.98 18.72 -1.01
C PHE A 39 16.41 19.48 -2.27
N ALA A 40 16.65 20.79 -2.19
CA ALA A 40 17.14 21.58 -3.33
C ALA A 40 18.47 21.06 -3.91
N GLY A 41 19.43 20.66 -3.05
CA GLY A 41 20.68 20.04 -3.46
C GLY A 41 20.45 18.73 -4.22
N GLN A 42 19.60 17.86 -3.68
CA GLN A 42 19.25 16.59 -4.33
C GLN A 42 18.54 16.77 -5.66
N VAL A 43 17.64 17.76 -5.78
CA VAL A 43 17.01 18.07 -7.07
C VAL A 43 18.08 18.48 -8.08
N ARG A 44 18.98 19.42 -7.76
CA ARG A 44 20.05 19.85 -8.69
C ARG A 44 20.91 18.68 -9.14
N GLN A 45 21.25 17.76 -8.23
CA GLN A 45 22.12 16.62 -8.53
C GLN A 45 21.45 15.61 -9.47
N ASN A 46 20.15 15.37 -9.34
CA ASN A 46 19.47 14.27 -10.02
C ASN A 46 18.56 14.71 -11.17
N PHE A 47 18.30 16.01 -11.33
CA PHE A 47 17.33 16.55 -12.30
C PHE A 47 17.59 16.03 -13.72
N GLU A 48 18.81 16.14 -14.22
CA GLU A 48 19.18 15.73 -15.58
C GLU A 48 18.98 14.22 -15.81
N ALA A 49 19.20 13.40 -14.80
CA ALA A 49 18.99 11.96 -14.89
C ALA A 49 17.50 11.56 -14.84
N TRP A 50 16.65 12.41 -14.26
CA TRP A 50 15.20 12.20 -14.19
C TRP A 50 14.45 12.81 -15.37
N ASP A 51 14.99 13.86 -15.99
CA ASP A 51 14.51 14.49 -17.23
C ASP A 51 14.96 13.65 -18.43
N THR A 52 14.18 12.61 -18.73
CA THR A 52 14.53 11.54 -19.68
C THR A 52 14.32 11.93 -21.14
N ASP A 53 13.45 12.90 -21.42
CA ASP A 53 13.31 13.46 -22.76
C ASP A 53 14.15 14.73 -22.99
N HIS A 54 14.84 15.21 -21.95
CA HIS A 54 15.77 16.33 -21.95
C HIS A 54 15.11 17.65 -22.40
N ASP A 55 13.81 17.84 -22.09
CA ASP A 55 13.08 19.07 -22.41
C ASP A 55 13.30 20.21 -21.40
N GLY A 56 14.08 19.94 -20.34
CA GLY A 56 14.38 20.86 -19.25
C GLY A 56 13.31 20.89 -18.15
N LYS A 57 12.37 19.94 -18.14
CA LYS A 57 11.27 19.84 -17.18
C LYS A 57 11.01 18.39 -16.81
N LEU A 58 10.62 18.17 -15.56
CA LEU A 58 10.12 16.87 -15.11
C LEU A 58 8.62 16.79 -15.32
N SER A 59 8.19 15.84 -16.14
CA SER A 59 6.80 15.42 -16.27
C SER A 59 6.37 14.53 -15.09
N PRO A 60 5.06 14.37 -14.82
CA PRO A 60 4.57 13.41 -13.84
C PRO A 60 5.07 11.98 -14.07
N ASN A 61 5.16 11.55 -15.33
CA ASN A 61 5.61 10.20 -15.67
C ASN A 61 7.10 10.00 -15.37
N GLU A 62 7.94 11.00 -15.60
CA GLU A 62 9.36 10.94 -15.22
C GLU A 62 9.56 10.87 -13.72
N VAL A 63 8.78 11.66 -12.97
CA VAL A 63 8.79 11.58 -11.51
C VAL A 63 8.33 10.19 -11.03
N GLU A 64 7.30 9.61 -11.63
CA GLU A 64 6.85 8.24 -11.29
C GLU A 64 7.91 7.19 -11.67
N ARG A 65 8.64 7.35 -12.78
CA ARG A 65 9.76 6.46 -13.15
C ARG A 65 10.91 6.56 -12.15
N ALA A 66 11.27 7.76 -11.72
CA ALA A 66 12.30 7.97 -10.69
C ALA A 66 11.91 7.32 -9.35
N VAL A 67 10.62 7.31 -9.01
CA VAL A 67 10.10 6.60 -7.83
C VAL A 67 10.27 5.08 -7.98
N ALA A 68 9.98 4.51 -9.15
CA ALA A 68 10.05 3.07 -9.37
C ALA A 68 11.45 2.54 -9.69
N ASP A 69 12.45 3.41 -9.89
CA ASP A 69 13.81 3.00 -10.24
C ASP A 69 14.57 2.46 -9.01
N PRO A 70 14.97 1.18 -8.98
CA PRO A 70 15.73 0.61 -7.87
C PRO A 70 17.11 1.25 -7.68
N LYS A 71 17.65 1.96 -8.67
CA LYS A 71 18.94 2.70 -8.57
C LYS A 71 18.79 4.01 -7.81
N VAL A 72 17.58 4.57 -7.72
CA VAL A 72 17.29 5.78 -6.95
C VAL A 72 17.08 5.36 -5.49
N LYS A 73 18.08 5.65 -4.64
CA LYS A 73 18.13 5.24 -3.22
C LYS A 73 18.31 6.43 -2.27
N GLY A 74 18.03 6.21 -0.99
CA GLY A 74 18.33 7.17 0.08
C GLY A 74 17.77 8.57 -0.17
N ASN A 75 18.63 9.58 -0.16
CA ASN A 75 18.23 10.98 -0.34
C ASN A 75 17.64 11.26 -1.74
N ALA A 76 18.12 10.60 -2.79
CA ALA A 76 17.56 10.77 -4.13
C ALA A 76 16.13 10.20 -4.18
N ALA A 77 15.90 9.06 -3.53
CA ALA A 77 14.57 8.45 -3.41
C ALA A 77 13.60 9.30 -2.56
N ALA A 78 14.07 9.84 -1.44
CA ALA A 78 13.28 10.76 -0.62
C ALA A 78 12.86 12.00 -1.42
N THR A 79 13.76 12.52 -2.26
CA THR A 79 13.50 13.67 -3.15
C THR A 79 12.47 13.32 -4.22
N ALA A 80 12.61 12.18 -4.90
CA ALA A 80 11.64 11.69 -5.87
C ALA A 80 10.24 11.51 -5.26
N ALA A 81 10.15 10.93 -4.06
CA ALA A 81 8.88 10.78 -3.33
C ALA A 81 8.25 12.13 -2.95
N ALA A 82 9.06 13.11 -2.52
CA ALA A 82 8.60 14.46 -2.21
C ALA A 82 8.09 15.20 -3.46
N LEU A 83 8.84 15.11 -4.58
CA LEU A 83 8.42 15.66 -5.87
C LEU A 83 7.09 15.06 -6.31
N ARG A 84 6.97 13.72 -6.30
CA ARG A 84 5.74 13.01 -6.67
C ARG A 84 4.54 13.51 -5.86
N ARG A 85 4.71 13.65 -4.54
CA ARG A 85 3.64 14.14 -3.66
C ARG A 85 3.22 15.57 -4.01
N GLY A 86 4.17 16.48 -4.24
CA GLY A 86 3.87 17.85 -4.62
C GLY A 86 3.18 17.97 -5.98
N VAL A 87 3.71 17.26 -7.00
CA VAL A 87 3.15 17.21 -8.36
C VAL A 87 1.70 16.75 -8.32
N ARG A 88 1.40 15.65 -7.61
CA ARG A 88 0.03 15.13 -7.50
C ARG A 88 -0.90 16.06 -6.74
N ALA A 89 -0.48 16.59 -5.59
CA ALA A 89 -1.32 17.44 -4.75
C ALA A 89 -1.78 18.72 -5.47
N GLN A 90 -0.98 19.23 -6.39
CA GLN A 90 -1.24 20.47 -7.12
C GLN A 90 -1.69 20.23 -8.58
N GLY A 91 -1.80 18.98 -9.03
CA GLY A 91 -2.13 18.65 -10.42
C GLY A 91 -1.14 19.20 -11.44
N ILE A 92 0.14 19.35 -11.05
CA ILE A 92 1.17 19.96 -11.89
C ILE A 92 1.47 19.07 -13.10
N LYS A 93 1.58 19.69 -14.29
CA LYS A 93 1.79 18.98 -15.55
C LYS A 93 3.26 18.84 -15.95
N SER A 94 4.11 19.75 -15.47
CA SER A 94 5.57 19.66 -15.57
C SER A 94 6.23 20.68 -14.65
N LEU A 95 7.50 20.45 -14.30
CA LEU A 95 8.31 21.31 -13.44
C LEU A 95 9.73 21.47 -13.97
N SER A 96 10.15 22.69 -14.31
CA SER A 96 11.57 22.97 -14.55
C SER A 96 12.36 23.00 -13.24
N LEU A 97 13.67 22.81 -13.34
CA LEU A 97 14.58 22.91 -12.18
C LEU A 97 14.38 24.24 -11.43
N GLN A 98 14.28 25.35 -12.14
CA GLN A 98 14.10 26.67 -11.54
C GLN A 98 12.75 26.80 -10.82
N GLN A 99 11.67 26.22 -11.37
CA GLN A 99 10.36 26.23 -10.72
C GLN A 99 10.39 25.46 -9.39
N ILE A 100 11.08 24.31 -9.35
CA ILE A 100 11.24 23.52 -8.13
C ILE A 100 12.04 24.32 -7.09
N LEU A 101 13.18 24.89 -7.48
CA LEU A 101 14.04 25.67 -6.58
C LEU A 101 13.34 26.93 -6.06
N ASN A 102 12.54 27.59 -6.88
CA ASN A 102 11.75 28.75 -6.46
C ASN A 102 10.66 28.35 -5.46
N ALA A 103 9.99 27.21 -5.66
CA ALA A 103 8.97 26.72 -4.74
C ALA A 103 9.52 26.41 -3.33
N VAL A 104 10.81 26.10 -3.24
CA VAL A 104 11.54 25.90 -1.98
C VAL A 104 11.96 27.23 -1.35
N ARG A 105 12.61 28.09 -2.15
CA ARG A 105 13.23 29.33 -1.66
C ARG A 105 12.19 30.37 -1.25
N GLU A 106 11.12 30.50 -2.04
CA GLU A 106 10.09 31.53 -1.90
C GLU A 106 8.71 30.85 -1.99
N PRO A 107 8.33 30.05 -0.98
CA PRO A 107 7.10 29.27 -1.03
C PRO A 107 5.89 30.20 -0.95
N ALA A 108 5.19 30.34 -2.08
CA ALA A 108 3.89 31.01 -2.12
C ALA A 108 2.85 30.21 -1.32
N LYS A 109 1.77 30.88 -0.88
CA LYS A 109 0.67 30.19 -0.19
C LYS A 109 0.12 29.07 -1.07
N GLY A 110 0.11 27.84 -0.54
CA GLY A 110 -0.39 26.67 -1.25
C GLY A 110 0.66 25.88 -2.03
N THR A 111 1.94 26.34 -2.10
CA THR A 111 2.99 25.52 -2.70
C THR A 111 3.26 24.25 -1.87
N PRO A 112 3.68 23.15 -2.53
CA PRO A 112 4.11 21.96 -1.81
C PRO A 112 5.27 22.27 -0.87
N LYS A 113 5.18 21.78 0.37
CA LYS A 113 6.23 21.90 1.38
C LYS A 113 7.32 20.86 1.14
N TYR A 114 8.06 20.98 0.04
CA TYR A 114 8.99 19.96 -0.44
C TYR A 114 10.03 19.52 0.60
N GLU A 115 10.67 20.44 1.31
CA GLU A 115 11.66 20.12 2.37
C GLU A 115 11.05 19.31 3.50
N ALA A 116 9.81 19.62 3.91
CA ALA A 116 9.13 18.87 4.95
C ALA A 116 8.74 17.45 4.46
N MET A 117 8.28 17.35 3.21
CA MET A 117 7.97 16.07 2.57
C MET A 117 9.24 15.21 2.41
N TYR A 118 10.35 15.81 2.00
CA TYR A 118 11.66 15.19 1.87
C TYR A 118 12.16 14.65 3.20
N LYS A 119 12.17 15.46 4.26
CA LYS A 119 12.57 15.01 5.61
C LYS A 119 11.71 13.86 6.12
N THR A 120 10.40 13.92 5.87
CA THR A 120 9.48 12.83 6.22
C THR A 120 9.83 11.54 5.45
N ALA A 121 10.16 11.67 4.16
CA ALA A 121 10.55 10.54 3.33
C ALA A 121 11.92 9.96 3.75
N GLN A 122 12.91 10.79 4.07
CA GLN A 122 14.20 10.35 4.61
C GLN A 122 14.03 9.53 5.89
N GLU A 123 13.21 10.05 6.83
CA GLU A 123 12.94 9.35 8.07
C GLU A 123 12.25 8.00 7.84
N ARG A 124 11.31 7.97 6.89
CA ARG A 124 10.62 6.74 6.49
C ARG A 124 11.56 5.71 5.88
N ILE A 125 12.48 6.11 5.00
CA ILE A 125 13.49 5.23 4.41
C ILE A 125 14.41 4.65 5.49
N ARG A 126 14.79 5.48 6.47
CA ARG A 126 15.70 5.12 7.57
C ARG A 126 15.07 4.13 8.56
N THR A 127 13.77 4.26 8.80
CA THR A 127 13.05 3.49 9.84
C THR A 127 12.24 2.33 9.31
N ALA A 128 12.04 2.24 7.99
CA ALA A 128 11.30 1.14 7.38
C ALA A 128 12.05 -0.20 7.51
N HIS A 129 11.33 -1.21 7.99
CA HIS A 129 11.73 -2.61 7.90
C HIS A 129 11.76 -3.05 6.44
N ARG A 130 12.81 -3.78 6.07
CA ARG A 130 13.05 -4.25 4.68
C ARG A 130 12.70 -5.71 4.50
N GLU A 131 12.34 -6.38 5.58
CA GLU A 131 11.77 -7.70 5.59
C GLU A 131 10.35 -7.65 5.01
N LEU A 132 9.96 -8.72 4.32
CA LEU A 132 8.62 -8.82 3.78
C LEU A 132 7.56 -8.89 4.91
N PHE A 133 7.83 -9.72 5.93
CA PHE A 133 7.06 -9.83 7.16
C PHE A 133 8.02 -9.73 8.34
N VAL A 134 7.68 -8.91 9.33
CA VAL A 134 8.40 -8.85 10.61
C VAL A 134 7.65 -9.67 11.67
N SER A 135 6.32 -9.57 11.68
CA SER A 135 5.47 -10.34 12.58
C SER A 135 5.09 -11.69 11.98
N ASP A 136 4.84 -12.66 12.86
CA ASP A 136 4.34 -13.97 12.41
C ASP A 136 2.92 -13.91 11.86
N GLN A 137 2.11 -12.99 12.38
CA GLN A 137 0.74 -12.78 11.99
C GLN A 137 0.55 -11.33 11.52
N PRO A 138 0.33 -11.09 10.21
CA PRO A 138 0.02 -9.75 9.73
C PRO A 138 -1.31 -9.29 10.33
N THR A 139 -1.34 -8.06 10.83
CA THR A 139 -2.55 -7.46 11.43
C THR A 139 -2.96 -6.21 10.69
N VAL A 140 -4.26 -5.94 10.69
CA VAL A 140 -4.82 -4.80 9.96
C VAL A 140 -4.51 -3.46 10.64
N GLU A 141 -4.25 -3.47 11.95
CA GLU A 141 -3.88 -2.31 12.77
C GLU A 141 -2.50 -1.76 12.40
N CYS A 142 -1.63 -2.62 11.85
CA CYS A 142 -0.34 -2.21 11.31
C CYS A 142 -0.49 -1.47 9.98
N ILE A 143 -1.57 -1.71 9.21
CA ILE A 143 -1.78 -1.09 7.91
C ILE A 143 -2.24 0.37 8.09
N GLY A 144 -1.58 1.28 7.37
CA GLY A 144 -2.02 2.64 7.17
C GLY A 144 -1.83 3.05 5.71
N GLN A 145 -2.80 3.73 5.13
CA GLN A 145 -2.67 4.18 3.75
C GLN A 145 -1.58 5.24 3.63
N GLY A 146 -0.77 5.10 2.58
CA GLY A 146 0.21 6.09 2.19
C GLY A 146 -0.39 7.31 1.49
N HIS A 147 0.38 7.86 0.56
CA HIS A 147 0.01 9.02 -0.24
C HIS A 147 -0.41 8.64 -1.66
N LEU A 148 -0.83 7.39 -1.89
CA LEU A 148 -1.24 6.92 -3.22
C LEU A 148 -2.65 7.35 -3.60
N GLY A 149 -3.67 7.11 -2.77
CA GLY A 149 -5.09 7.32 -3.14
C GLY A 149 -5.83 6.04 -3.53
N ASP A 150 -5.33 4.90 -3.06
CA ASP A 150 -5.75 3.52 -3.30
C ASP A 150 -6.52 2.89 -2.11
N CYS A 151 -7.42 3.65 -1.47
CA CYS A 151 -8.10 3.17 -0.26
C CYS A 151 -8.93 1.91 -0.52
N PHE A 152 -9.47 1.79 -1.73
CA PHE A 152 -10.20 0.60 -2.20
C PHE A 152 -9.34 -0.67 -2.16
N LEU A 153 -8.04 -0.53 -2.41
CA LEU A 153 -7.10 -1.63 -2.41
C LEU A 153 -6.75 -2.06 -0.98
N LEU A 154 -6.39 -1.11 -0.13
CA LEU A 154 -6.02 -1.40 1.25
C LEU A 154 -7.21 -1.86 2.09
N ALA A 155 -8.40 -1.28 1.89
CA ALA A 155 -9.64 -1.77 2.50
C ALA A 155 -9.88 -3.25 2.18
N THR A 156 -9.62 -3.65 0.92
CA THR A 156 -9.70 -5.05 0.51
C THR A 156 -8.66 -5.91 1.25
N LEU A 157 -7.39 -5.50 1.24
CA LEU A 157 -6.31 -6.23 1.91
C LEU A 157 -6.59 -6.42 3.42
N GLY A 158 -7.10 -5.38 4.08
CA GLY A 158 -7.45 -5.42 5.50
C GLY A 158 -8.52 -6.45 5.82
N THR A 159 -9.48 -6.69 4.92
CA THR A 159 -10.50 -7.74 5.13
C THR A 159 -9.87 -9.15 5.12
N VAL A 160 -8.87 -9.38 4.28
CA VAL A 160 -8.10 -10.65 4.29
C VAL A 160 -7.28 -10.76 5.57
N ALA A 161 -6.58 -9.69 5.97
CA ALA A 161 -5.76 -9.70 7.18
C ALA A 161 -6.56 -10.06 8.45
N VAL A 162 -7.83 -9.64 8.53
CA VAL A 162 -8.72 -9.99 9.65
C VAL A 162 -9.30 -11.40 9.52
N ASN A 163 -9.74 -11.79 8.32
CA ASN A 163 -10.45 -13.06 8.13
C ASN A 163 -9.51 -14.27 8.08
N ASP A 164 -8.33 -14.11 7.44
CA ASP A 164 -7.35 -15.17 7.21
C ASP A 164 -5.93 -14.61 7.02
N PRO A 165 -5.25 -14.20 8.12
CA PRO A 165 -3.90 -13.65 8.06
C PRO A 165 -2.85 -14.66 7.57
N GLN A 166 -3.10 -15.96 7.71
CA GLN A 166 -2.20 -17.01 7.22
C GLN A 166 -2.29 -17.13 5.69
N ARG A 167 -3.50 -17.08 5.12
CA ARG A 167 -3.67 -16.95 3.68
C ARG A 167 -2.99 -15.70 3.14
N LEU A 168 -3.12 -14.55 3.82
CA LEU A 168 -2.43 -13.33 3.43
C LEU A 168 -0.92 -13.53 3.35
N LYS A 169 -0.31 -14.16 4.37
CA LYS A 169 1.12 -14.47 4.37
C LYS A 169 1.49 -15.44 3.25
N ALA A 170 0.68 -16.48 3.03
CA ALA A 170 0.88 -17.50 2.00
C ALA A 170 0.76 -16.96 0.56
N MET A 171 0.16 -15.78 0.36
CA MET A 171 0.17 -15.12 -0.95
C MET A 171 1.57 -14.73 -1.40
N PHE A 172 2.53 -14.58 -0.48
CA PHE A 172 3.87 -14.13 -0.81
C PHE A 172 4.91 -15.20 -0.52
N LYS A 173 5.81 -15.40 -1.48
CA LYS A 173 6.95 -16.31 -1.35
C LYS A 173 8.23 -15.60 -1.74
N LEU A 174 9.14 -15.46 -0.79
CA LEU A 174 10.49 -14.96 -1.07
C LEU A 174 11.22 -15.92 -2.03
N LEU A 175 11.87 -15.34 -3.03
CA LEU A 175 12.70 -16.02 -4.01
C LEU A 175 14.17 -15.56 -3.86
N PRO A 176 15.13 -16.20 -4.52
CA PRO A 176 16.50 -15.68 -4.64
C PRO A 176 16.55 -14.27 -5.24
N GLU A 177 17.69 -13.59 -5.08
CA GLU A 177 17.96 -12.27 -5.67
C GLU A 177 16.97 -11.17 -5.24
N GLU A 178 16.46 -11.23 -4.01
CA GLU A 178 15.52 -10.24 -3.45
C GLU A 178 14.23 -10.09 -4.27
N LYS A 179 13.82 -11.16 -4.97
CA LYS A 179 12.53 -11.23 -5.66
C LYS A 179 11.46 -11.86 -4.78
N VAL A 180 10.20 -11.55 -5.07
CA VAL A 180 9.04 -12.12 -4.39
C VAL A 180 8.03 -12.63 -5.43
N GLU A 181 7.60 -13.87 -5.27
CA GLU A 181 6.42 -14.39 -5.94
C GLU A 181 5.16 -13.96 -5.17
N VAL A 182 4.22 -13.31 -5.85
CA VAL A 182 2.92 -12.93 -5.30
C VAL A 182 1.82 -13.69 -6.03
N SER A 183 1.00 -14.43 -5.28
CA SER A 183 -0.12 -15.22 -5.79
C SER A 183 -1.44 -14.48 -5.60
N LEU A 184 -2.14 -14.19 -6.70
CA LEU A 184 -3.41 -13.45 -6.75
C LEU A 184 -4.38 -14.15 -7.72
N GLY A 185 -5.46 -14.73 -7.21
CA GLY A 185 -6.56 -15.22 -8.05
C GLY A 185 -6.12 -16.30 -9.03
N GLY A 186 -5.20 -17.17 -8.59
CA GLY A 186 -4.57 -18.20 -9.43
C GLY A 186 -3.41 -17.71 -10.31
N ARG A 187 -3.19 -16.38 -10.41
CA ARG A 187 -2.01 -15.81 -11.08
C ARG A 187 -0.82 -15.74 -10.14
N LYS A 188 0.38 -15.88 -10.69
CA LYS A 188 1.65 -15.67 -9.99
C LYS A 188 2.43 -14.56 -10.67
N LEU A 189 2.87 -13.58 -9.89
CA LEU A 189 3.72 -12.48 -10.34
C LEU A 189 5.06 -12.59 -9.65
N THR A 190 6.15 -12.41 -10.39
CA THR A 190 7.49 -12.24 -9.79
C THR A 190 7.81 -10.76 -9.80
N LEU A 191 8.05 -10.19 -8.61
CA LEU A 191 8.27 -8.76 -8.40
C LEU A 191 9.57 -8.54 -7.64
N ASP A 192 10.24 -7.42 -7.92
CA ASP A 192 11.28 -6.91 -7.03
C ASP A 192 10.64 -6.29 -5.78
N LEU A 193 11.36 -6.32 -4.66
CA LEU A 193 10.96 -5.61 -3.45
C LEU A 193 10.72 -4.11 -3.72
N PRO A 194 9.88 -3.44 -2.91
CA PRO A 194 9.64 -2.01 -3.06
C PRO A 194 10.93 -1.18 -2.98
N THR A 195 11.07 -0.19 -3.87
CA THR A 195 12.17 0.79 -3.80
C THR A 195 12.03 1.68 -2.56
N ASP A 196 13.08 2.43 -2.23
CA ASP A 196 13.04 3.43 -1.15
C ASP A 196 11.93 4.46 -1.37
N ALA A 197 11.71 4.90 -2.60
CA ALA A 197 10.68 5.87 -2.93
C ALA A 197 9.27 5.24 -2.95
N GLU A 198 9.13 4.00 -3.42
CA GLU A 198 7.88 3.24 -3.33
C GLU A 198 7.45 3.07 -1.86
N ILE A 199 8.38 2.70 -0.98
CA ILE A 199 8.14 2.63 0.47
C ILE A 199 7.67 3.97 1.01
N CYS A 200 8.18 5.10 0.52
CA CYS A 200 7.76 6.42 0.98
C CYS A 200 6.32 6.78 0.63
N ILE A 201 5.83 6.33 -0.53
CA ILE A 201 4.54 6.76 -1.06
C ILE A 201 3.42 5.74 -0.84
N GLY A 202 3.74 4.45 -0.81
CA GLY A 202 2.77 3.36 -0.62
C GLY A 202 2.30 3.19 0.82
N ALA A 203 1.58 2.10 1.07
CA ALA A 203 1.11 1.65 2.36
C ALA A 203 2.20 1.69 3.44
N GLN A 204 1.76 2.02 4.64
CA GLN A 204 2.52 1.91 5.86
C GLN A 204 2.15 0.58 6.51
N ASN A 205 3.15 -0.21 6.87
CA ASN A 205 2.99 -1.33 7.78
C ASN A 205 3.79 -0.99 9.04
N ARG A 206 3.12 -0.41 10.03
CA ARG A 206 3.74 0.04 11.28
C ARG A 206 4.47 -1.13 11.94
N ASN A 207 5.80 -1.13 11.78
CA ASN A 207 6.72 -2.15 12.26
C ASN A 207 6.44 -3.58 11.75
N ASP A 208 5.74 -3.73 10.61
CA ASP A 208 5.34 -5.05 10.10
C ASP A 208 5.73 -5.29 8.63
N GLY A 209 6.99 -5.02 8.31
CA GLY A 209 7.58 -5.32 7.00
C GLY A 209 6.99 -4.52 5.82
N MET A 210 7.09 -5.09 4.62
CA MET A 210 6.72 -4.41 3.36
C MET A 210 5.56 -5.06 2.59
N TRP A 211 4.91 -6.07 3.15
CA TRP A 211 3.90 -6.87 2.45
C TRP A 211 2.72 -6.06 1.89
N ALA A 212 2.29 -4.96 2.53
CA ALA A 212 1.19 -4.14 2.00
C ALA A 212 1.61 -3.32 0.78
N VAL A 213 2.79 -2.70 0.79
CA VAL A 213 3.31 -1.98 -0.39
C VAL A 213 3.57 -2.94 -1.54
N LEU A 214 4.06 -4.15 -1.23
CA LEU A 214 4.24 -5.17 -2.25
C LEU A 214 2.92 -5.65 -2.84
N PHE A 215 1.85 -5.73 -2.04
CA PHE A 215 0.49 -5.97 -2.54
C PHE A 215 0.02 -4.84 -3.48
N GLU A 216 0.24 -3.58 -3.11
CA GLU A 216 -0.03 -2.42 -3.97
C GLU A 216 0.69 -2.54 -5.32
N LYS A 217 1.98 -2.88 -5.28
CA LYS A 217 2.79 -3.10 -6.47
C LYS A 217 2.27 -4.26 -7.31
N ALA A 218 1.90 -5.38 -6.69
CA ALA A 218 1.39 -6.56 -7.38
C ALA A 218 0.08 -6.29 -8.13
N VAL A 219 -0.90 -5.68 -7.44
CA VAL A 219 -2.17 -5.31 -8.08
C VAL A 219 -1.95 -4.21 -9.12
N GLY A 220 -1.09 -3.23 -8.85
CA GLY A 220 -0.70 -2.20 -9.80
C GLY A 220 -0.11 -2.75 -11.09
N THR A 221 0.72 -3.80 -11.03
CA THR A 221 1.25 -4.48 -12.21
C THR A 221 0.11 -5.06 -13.08
N ILE A 222 -0.86 -5.73 -12.46
CA ILE A 222 -2.03 -6.27 -13.18
C ILE A 222 -2.88 -5.15 -13.79
N TYR A 223 -3.06 -4.04 -13.08
CA TYR A 223 -3.77 -2.88 -13.61
C TYR A 223 -3.03 -2.29 -14.82
N LEU A 224 -1.71 -2.16 -14.73
CA LEU A 224 -0.88 -1.59 -15.78
C LEU A 224 -0.91 -2.45 -17.05
N GLU A 225 -0.87 -3.78 -16.93
CA GLU A 225 -1.06 -4.73 -18.03
C GLU A 225 -2.41 -4.55 -18.74
N ARG A 226 -3.46 -4.18 -18.01
CA ARG A 226 -4.83 -3.98 -18.52
C ARG A 226 -5.08 -2.56 -19.03
N GLN A 227 -4.13 -1.64 -18.81
CA GLN A 227 -4.28 -0.25 -19.19
C GLN A 227 -4.32 -0.12 -20.72
N LYS A 228 -5.29 0.65 -21.23
CA LYS A 228 -5.46 0.89 -22.67
C LYS A 228 -4.80 2.17 -23.18
N THR A 229 -4.48 3.09 -22.27
CA THR A 229 -3.83 4.38 -22.57
C THR A 229 -2.44 4.41 -21.93
N PRO A 230 -1.51 5.27 -22.33
CA PRO A 230 -0.19 5.38 -21.68
C PRO A 230 -0.18 6.34 -20.48
N ASN A 231 -1.31 6.50 -19.78
CA ASN A 231 -1.48 7.54 -18.74
C ASN A 231 -0.67 7.25 -17.46
N HIS A 232 -0.36 5.99 -17.20
CA HIS A 232 0.46 5.55 -16.08
C HIS A 232 1.61 4.70 -16.58
N VAL A 233 2.77 4.85 -15.93
CA VAL A 233 4.04 4.24 -16.36
C VAL A 233 4.64 3.30 -15.31
N THR A 234 4.06 3.26 -14.10
CA THR A 234 4.50 2.37 -13.02
C THR A 234 3.32 1.74 -12.28
N PRO A 235 3.51 0.58 -11.61
CA PRO A 235 2.45 -0.09 -10.84
C PRO A 235 1.77 0.80 -9.80
N LEU A 236 2.52 1.54 -8.98
CA LEU A 236 1.93 2.40 -7.95
C LEU A 236 1.25 3.64 -8.53
N SER A 237 1.69 4.10 -9.72
CA SER A 237 1.09 5.28 -10.35
C SER A 237 -0.35 5.05 -10.80
N ILE A 238 -0.70 3.83 -11.24
CA ILE A 238 -2.04 3.47 -11.74
C ILE A 238 -3.05 3.13 -10.65
N VAL A 239 -2.62 2.59 -9.50
CA VAL A 239 -3.53 2.36 -8.36
C VAL A 239 -3.78 3.62 -7.54
N GLY A 240 -2.86 4.60 -7.62
CA GLY A 240 -2.94 5.87 -6.90
C GLY A 240 -3.88 6.93 -7.48
N VAL A 241 -4.83 6.58 -8.35
CA VAL A 241 -5.80 7.56 -8.91
C VAL A 241 -7.23 7.30 -8.47
N GLY A 242 -7.43 6.45 -7.47
CA GLY A 242 -8.74 5.98 -7.04
C GLY A 242 -9.22 4.82 -7.92
N GLY A 243 -10.23 4.11 -7.42
CA GLY A 243 -10.69 2.88 -8.03
C GLY A 243 -11.83 2.24 -7.26
N SER A 244 -12.20 1.04 -7.72
CA SER A 244 -13.26 0.24 -7.13
C SER A 244 -12.68 -1.01 -6.48
N PRO A 245 -13.22 -1.49 -5.34
CA PRO A 245 -12.71 -2.69 -4.68
C PRO A 245 -13.02 -3.99 -5.42
N HIS A 246 -13.83 -3.98 -6.48
CA HIS A 246 -14.22 -5.18 -7.23
C HIS A 246 -13.01 -5.98 -7.71
N LEU A 247 -12.13 -5.39 -8.52
CA LEU A 247 -11.00 -6.13 -9.08
C LEU A 247 -10.01 -6.62 -8.00
N PRO A 248 -9.60 -5.81 -6.99
CA PRO A 248 -8.80 -6.34 -5.88
C PRO A 248 -9.46 -7.49 -5.13
N LEU A 249 -10.77 -7.43 -4.87
CA LEU A 249 -11.51 -8.53 -4.26
C LEU A 249 -11.50 -9.78 -5.15
N GLU A 250 -11.74 -9.64 -6.46
CA GLU A 250 -11.65 -10.76 -7.42
C GLU A 250 -10.26 -11.38 -7.43
N LEU A 251 -9.21 -10.55 -7.44
CA LEU A 251 -7.82 -11.00 -7.41
C LEU A 251 -7.45 -11.69 -6.09
N LEU A 252 -8.03 -11.28 -4.96
CA LEU A 252 -7.75 -11.93 -3.69
C LEU A 252 -8.54 -13.24 -3.54
N THR A 253 -9.79 -13.26 -4.00
CA THR A 253 -10.74 -14.35 -3.72
C THR A 253 -10.80 -15.41 -4.81
N GLY A 254 -10.55 -15.03 -6.07
CA GLY A 254 -10.87 -15.84 -7.25
C GLY A 254 -12.36 -15.88 -7.57
N HIS A 255 -13.19 -15.10 -6.85
CA HIS A 255 -14.64 -15.08 -7.01
C HIS A 255 -15.15 -13.76 -7.57
N ALA A 256 -16.27 -13.80 -8.29
CA ALA A 256 -16.99 -12.63 -8.74
C ALA A 256 -17.53 -11.83 -7.55
N ILE A 257 -17.65 -10.51 -7.73
CA ILE A 257 -18.04 -9.58 -6.67
C ILE A 257 -19.39 -8.96 -6.99
N LYS A 258 -20.32 -9.06 -6.03
CA LYS A 258 -21.68 -8.52 -6.15
C LYS A 258 -21.80 -7.22 -5.37
N ARG A 259 -22.28 -6.18 -6.03
CA ARG A 259 -22.55 -4.88 -5.43
C ARG A 259 -23.96 -4.84 -4.83
N THR A 260 -24.08 -4.39 -3.60
CA THR A 260 -25.35 -4.08 -2.92
C THR A 260 -25.42 -2.59 -2.65
N GLY A 261 -26.24 -1.88 -3.43
CA GLY A 261 -26.38 -0.42 -3.37
C GLY A 261 -27.19 0.06 -2.16
N CYS A 262 -26.70 1.12 -1.52
CA CYS A 262 -27.32 1.79 -0.37
C CYS A 262 -27.70 3.26 -0.67
N GLU A 263 -27.52 3.73 -1.91
CA GLU A 263 -27.72 5.13 -2.30
C GLU A 263 -29.18 5.60 -2.10
N ASP A 264 -30.13 4.67 -2.14
CA ASP A 264 -31.55 4.99 -1.93
C ASP A 264 -31.88 5.31 -0.48
N PHE A 265 -31.06 4.88 0.50
CA PHE A 265 -31.23 5.29 1.89
C PHE A 265 -30.79 6.74 2.14
N GLN A 266 -29.97 7.30 1.23
CA GLN A 266 -29.43 8.65 1.32
C GLN A 266 -30.32 9.69 0.60
N ARG A 267 -31.25 9.20 -0.21
CA ARG A 267 -32.15 10.02 -1.01
C ARG A 267 -33.55 9.83 -0.41
N ASP A 268 -34.36 10.88 -0.35
CA ASP A 268 -35.75 10.84 0.14
C ASP A 268 -36.68 10.05 -0.83
N LYS A 269 -36.24 8.87 -1.28
CA LYS A 269 -36.84 8.07 -2.36
C LYS A 269 -37.53 6.80 -1.86
N LEU A 270 -37.32 6.44 -0.60
CA LEU A 270 -37.94 5.26 0.00
C LEU A 270 -38.99 5.70 1.00
N ASP A 271 -40.19 5.17 0.87
CA ASP A 271 -41.15 5.15 1.97
C ASP A 271 -40.70 4.16 3.06
N ALA A 272 -41.42 4.12 4.19
CA ALA A 272 -41.05 3.30 5.33
C ALA A 272 -40.98 1.80 4.98
N GLU A 273 -41.96 1.28 4.22
CA GLU A 273 -42.02 -0.14 3.87
C GLU A 273 -40.87 -0.53 2.93
N ALA A 274 -40.60 0.28 1.90
CA ALA A 274 -39.50 0.07 0.98
C ALA A 274 -38.14 0.16 1.69
N ARG A 275 -38.01 1.07 2.66
CA ARG A 275 -36.82 1.20 3.51
C ARG A 275 -36.58 -0.05 4.34
N ASP A 276 -37.61 -0.56 5.00
CA ASP A 276 -37.51 -1.77 5.84
C ASP A 276 -37.19 -3.01 5.01
N LYS A 277 -37.85 -3.18 3.87
CA LYS A 277 -37.57 -4.28 2.93
C LYS A 277 -36.12 -4.25 2.45
N LYS A 278 -35.63 -3.08 2.04
CA LYS A 278 -34.25 -2.93 1.57
C LYS A 278 -33.24 -3.14 2.70
N LEU A 279 -33.54 -2.68 3.91
CA LEU A 279 -32.69 -2.91 5.08
C LEU A 279 -32.61 -4.40 5.42
N ALA A 280 -33.74 -5.12 5.36
CA ALA A 280 -33.78 -6.57 5.54
C ALA A 280 -32.97 -7.31 4.46
N GLU A 281 -32.99 -6.85 3.21
CA GLU A 281 -32.15 -7.39 2.14
C GLU A 281 -30.65 -7.22 2.44
N VAL A 282 -30.23 -6.02 2.83
CA VAL A 282 -28.83 -5.74 3.21
C VAL A 282 -28.42 -6.63 4.40
N ARG A 283 -29.28 -6.71 5.43
CA ARG A 283 -29.06 -7.57 6.61
C ARG A 283 -28.87 -9.03 6.22
N GLY A 284 -29.75 -9.57 5.36
CA GLY A 284 -29.66 -10.93 4.87
C GLY A 284 -28.35 -11.20 4.12
N LYS A 285 -27.91 -10.26 3.28
CA LYS A 285 -26.65 -10.36 2.54
C LYS A 285 -25.42 -10.32 3.43
N LEU A 286 -25.39 -9.43 4.43
CA LEU A 286 -24.28 -9.37 5.39
C LEU A 286 -24.22 -10.64 6.24
N THR A 287 -25.36 -11.09 6.76
CA THR A 287 -25.48 -12.34 7.52
C THR A 287 -24.94 -13.51 6.71
N GLU A 288 -25.36 -13.62 5.45
CA GLU A 288 -24.91 -14.69 4.55
C GLU A 288 -23.41 -14.63 4.28
N ALA A 289 -22.90 -13.44 3.98
CA ALA A 289 -21.49 -13.25 3.67
C ALA A 289 -20.60 -13.61 4.86
N PHE A 290 -20.91 -13.14 6.06
CA PHE A 290 -20.13 -13.46 7.26
C PHE A 290 -20.25 -14.93 7.67
N ARG A 291 -21.42 -15.54 7.51
CA ARG A 291 -21.62 -16.99 7.74
C ARG A 291 -20.66 -17.84 6.90
N HIS A 292 -20.40 -17.41 5.66
CA HIS A 292 -19.49 -18.10 4.73
C HIS A 292 -18.09 -17.50 4.67
N LYS A 293 -17.70 -16.66 5.64
CA LYS A 293 -16.38 -15.99 5.72
C LYS A 293 -15.99 -15.23 4.44
N ARG A 294 -16.98 -14.67 3.75
CA ARG A 294 -16.79 -13.90 2.52
C ARG A 294 -16.26 -12.51 2.82
N LEU A 295 -15.41 -11.99 1.94
CA LEU A 295 -14.85 -10.65 2.05
C LEU A 295 -15.85 -9.57 1.63
N ILE A 296 -15.83 -8.44 2.34
CA ILE A 296 -16.77 -7.34 2.12
C ILE A 296 -16.04 -5.99 2.25
N VAL A 297 -16.21 -5.13 1.26
CA VAL A 297 -15.72 -3.74 1.29
C VAL A 297 -16.89 -2.77 1.13
N GLY A 298 -16.99 -1.80 2.03
CA GLY A 298 -17.95 -0.70 1.94
C GLY A 298 -17.36 0.48 1.19
N GLY A 299 -18.11 1.07 0.26
CA GLY A 299 -17.72 2.27 -0.48
C GLY A 299 -18.63 3.45 -0.14
N THR A 300 -18.04 4.60 0.18
CA THR A 300 -18.76 5.86 0.41
C THR A 300 -18.66 6.74 -0.84
N ALA A 301 -19.74 7.46 -1.15
CA ALA A 301 -19.72 8.44 -2.24
C ALA A 301 -19.01 9.73 -1.78
N ALA A 302 -18.64 10.58 -2.74
CA ALA A 302 -18.28 11.96 -2.44
C ALA A 302 -19.47 12.68 -1.78
N LEU A 303 -19.17 13.61 -0.86
CA LEU A 303 -20.19 14.44 -0.24
C LEU A 303 -20.97 15.20 -1.32
N GLY A 304 -22.29 15.08 -1.28
CA GLY A 304 -23.19 15.80 -2.17
C GLY A 304 -24.58 15.98 -1.55
N GLY A 305 -25.30 17.01 -2.01
CA GLY A 305 -26.67 17.26 -1.57
C GLY A 305 -26.80 17.59 -0.07
N LYS A 306 -27.78 16.96 0.60
CA LYS A 306 -28.11 17.13 2.03
C LYS A 306 -27.44 16.10 2.95
N GLN A 307 -26.41 15.38 2.48
CA GLN A 307 -25.81 14.29 3.27
C GLN A 307 -25.20 14.84 4.56
N THR A 308 -25.60 14.26 5.70
CA THR A 308 -25.01 14.60 7.01
C THR A 308 -23.55 14.20 7.04
N VAL A 309 -22.69 15.15 7.36
CA VAL A 309 -21.26 14.89 7.61
C VAL A 309 -21.13 14.29 9.01
N VAL A 310 -20.71 13.04 9.07
CA VAL A 310 -20.48 12.33 10.33
C VAL A 310 -19.05 12.63 10.82
N PRO A 311 -18.88 13.24 11.99
CA PRO A 311 -17.55 13.51 12.53
C PRO A 311 -16.70 12.25 12.67
N GLY A 312 -15.42 12.35 12.31
CA GLY A 312 -14.46 11.23 12.40
C GLY A 312 -14.53 10.21 11.25
N LEU A 313 -15.48 10.36 10.33
CA LEU A 313 -15.61 9.51 9.14
C LEU A 313 -15.21 10.27 7.86
N TYR A 314 -14.72 9.52 6.88
CA TYR A 314 -14.25 9.99 5.57
C TYR A 314 -15.17 9.54 4.44
N TYR A 315 -15.25 10.37 3.40
CA TYR A 315 -16.12 10.21 2.23
C TYR A 315 -15.30 10.08 0.95
N ASN A 316 -15.94 9.65 -0.15
CA ASN A 316 -15.24 9.23 -1.37
C ASN A 316 -14.14 8.20 -1.05
N HIS A 317 -14.46 7.26 -0.16
CA HIS A 317 -13.49 6.41 0.53
C HIS A 317 -14.02 4.99 0.72
N SER A 318 -13.11 4.03 0.77
CA SER A 318 -13.43 2.61 1.00
C SER A 318 -13.05 2.17 2.41
N TYR A 319 -13.87 1.29 2.98
CA TYR A 319 -13.71 0.71 4.31
C TYR A 319 -13.80 -0.81 4.23
N GLY A 320 -12.94 -1.52 4.96
CA GLY A 320 -13.14 -2.95 5.18
C GLY A 320 -14.36 -3.15 6.06
N VAL A 321 -15.24 -4.09 5.73
CA VAL A 321 -16.35 -4.50 6.62
C VAL A 321 -15.91 -5.79 7.31
N LEU A 322 -15.68 -5.70 8.61
CA LEU A 322 -14.94 -6.72 9.36
C LEU A 322 -15.85 -7.70 10.11
N ALA A 323 -17.03 -7.26 10.54
CA ALA A 323 -17.99 -8.11 11.24
C ALA A 323 -19.41 -7.54 11.10
N PHE A 324 -20.39 -8.43 11.27
CA PHE A 324 -21.80 -8.08 11.46
C PHE A 324 -22.36 -8.89 12.62
N ASN A 325 -22.98 -8.21 13.58
CA ASN A 325 -23.68 -8.83 14.71
C ASN A 325 -25.19 -8.77 14.46
N ASP A 326 -25.78 -9.92 14.15
CA ASP A 326 -27.21 -10.04 13.85
C ASP A 326 -28.11 -9.80 15.07
N LYS A 327 -27.58 -9.96 16.29
CA LYS A 327 -28.33 -9.75 17.54
C LYS A 327 -28.45 -8.28 17.90
N THR A 328 -27.40 -7.50 17.64
CA THR A 328 -27.38 -6.05 17.94
C THR A 328 -27.62 -5.18 16.71
N ASP A 329 -27.69 -5.79 15.52
CA ASP A 329 -27.79 -5.12 14.21
C ASP A 329 -26.64 -4.13 13.97
N GLU A 330 -25.44 -4.49 14.44
CA GLU A 330 -24.25 -3.64 14.38
C GLU A 330 -23.23 -4.17 13.37
N VAL A 331 -22.58 -3.24 12.68
CA VAL A 331 -21.52 -3.55 11.70
C VAL A 331 -20.21 -2.96 12.20
N THR A 332 -19.15 -3.76 12.17
CA THR A 332 -17.78 -3.29 12.45
C THR A 332 -17.06 -3.00 11.14
N PHE A 333 -16.47 -1.82 11.07
CA PHE A 333 -15.72 -1.33 9.92
C PHE A 333 -14.26 -1.10 10.26
N TRP A 334 -13.44 -1.00 9.22
CA TRP A 334 -12.07 -0.53 9.33
C TRP A 334 -11.71 0.46 8.22
N ASN A 335 -11.19 1.61 8.64
CA ASN A 335 -10.66 2.65 7.77
C ASN A 335 -9.16 2.40 7.49
N PRO A 336 -8.74 2.25 6.22
CA PRO A 336 -7.33 2.08 5.88
C PRO A 336 -6.43 3.27 6.25
N PHE A 337 -6.97 4.44 6.61
CA PHE A 337 -6.17 5.52 7.19
C PHE A 337 -5.66 5.21 8.62
N GLY A 338 -6.22 4.21 9.31
CA GLY A 338 -5.85 3.89 10.68
C GLY A 338 -6.11 5.04 11.67
N ASN A 339 -7.15 5.84 11.42
CA ASN A 339 -7.45 7.05 12.19
C ASN A 339 -7.93 6.74 13.61
N ARG A 340 -7.92 7.77 14.47
CA ARG A 340 -8.52 7.74 15.81
C ARG A 340 -9.56 8.85 15.90
N TYR A 341 -10.67 8.59 16.59
CA TYR A 341 -11.68 9.60 16.86
C TYR A 341 -12.41 9.33 18.17
N THR A 342 -12.67 10.39 18.93
CA THR A 342 -13.44 10.34 20.18
C THR A 342 -14.68 11.23 20.03
N PRO A 343 -15.90 10.66 20.02
CA PRO A 343 -17.13 11.42 19.91
C PRO A 343 -17.31 12.41 21.06
N LYS A 344 -17.85 13.58 20.74
CA LYS A 344 -18.25 14.59 21.74
C LYS A 344 -19.71 14.37 22.15
N GLY A 345 -19.96 13.30 22.90
CA GLY A 345 -21.30 12.88 23.35
C GLY A 345 -21.59 11.42 23.01
N SER A 346 -22.86 11.03 23.11
CA SER A 346 -23.31 9.68 22.73
C SER A 346 -23.01 9.43 21.25
N PRO A 347 -22.44 8.26 20.88
CA PRO A 347 -22.16 7.92 19.49
C PRO A 347 -23.38 7.98 18.58
N GLY A 348 -23.19 8.39 17.33
CA GLY A 348 -24.23 8.46 16.30
C GLY A 348 -23.85 9.38 15.15
N LEU A 349 -24.72 9.50 14.15
CA LEU A 349 -24.44 10.29 12.93
C LEU A 349 -24.05 11.76 13.16
N THR A 350 -24.44 12.37 14.28
CA THR A 350 -24.16 13.79 14.58
C THR A 350 -22.85 14.00 15.34
N THR A 351 -22.43 13.03 16.14
CA THR A 351 -21.27 13.13 17.05
C THR A 351 -20.09 12.24 16.61
N GLY A 352 -20.34 11.30 15.70
CA GLY A 352 -19.41 10.28 15.23
C GLY A 352 -19.40 9.02 16.11
N TYR A 353 -18.46 8.12 15.83
CA TYR A 353 -18.30 6.85 16.56
C TYR A 353 -16.87 6.74 17.07
N ALA A 354 -16.69 6.11 18.23
CA ALA A 354 -15.36 5.87 18.75
C ALA A 354 -14.56 5.03 17.76
N THR A 355 -13.43 5.57 17.32
CA THR A 355 -12.57 4.93 16.32
C THR A 355 -11.17 4.75 16.89
N GLU A 356 -10.67 3.53 16.78
CA GLU A 356 -9.34 3.14 17.22
C GLU A 356 -8.63 2.34 16.14
N HIS A 357 -7.45 2.79 15.71
CA HIS A 357 -6.70 2.17 14.61
C HIS A 357 -7.56 1.97 13.33
N GLY A 358 -8.44 2.94 13.06
CA GLY A 358 -9.39 2.90 11.96
C GLY A 358 -10.62 2.02 12.19
N ARG A 359 -10.68 1.23 13.28
CA ARG A 359 -11.82 0.37 13.61
C ARG A 359 -12.89 1.11 14.39
N PHE A 360 -14.15 0.88 14.03
CA PHE A 360 -15.32 1.38 14.74
C PHE A 360 -16.53 0.49 14.45
N THR A 361 -17.55 0.60 15.29
CA THR A 361 -18.82 -0.12 15.14
C THR A 361 -19.97 0.88 15.12
N MET A 362 -20.98 0.62 14.29
CA MET A 362 -22.21 1.43 14.22
C MET A 362 -23.42 0.56 13.87
N PRO A 363 -24.65 1.01 14.19
CA PRO A 363 -25.88 0.35 13.75
C PRO A 363 -25.98 0.27 12.22
N LEU A 364 -26.49 -0.85 11.69
CA LEU A 364 -26.69 -1.04 10.25
C LEU A 364 -27.64 0.02 9.67
N THR A 365 -28.67 0.39 10.42
CA THR A 365 -29.63 1.46 10.09
C THR A 365 -28.95 2.80 9.83
N GLU A 366 -27.82 3.07 10.50
CA GLU A 366 -27.01 4.28 10.32
C GLU A 366 -25.94 4.08 9.24
N ALA A 367 -25.32 2.90 9.17
CA ALA A 367 -24.33 2.57 8.15
C ALA A 367 -24.87 2.74 6.73
N VAL A 368 -26.11 2.29 6.45
CA VAL A 368 -26.70 2.42 5.11
C VAL A 368 -27.02 3.86 4.72
N MET A 369 -27.14 4.79 5.68
CA MET A 369 -27.30 6.23 5.41
C MET A 369 -25.97 6.91 5.04
N TRP A 370 -24.85 6.26 5.37
CA TRP A 370 -23.51 6.79 5.11
C TRP A 370 -22.85 6.11 3.90
N PHE A 371 -22.95 4.80 3.76
CA PHE A 371 -22.38 4.04 2.65
C PHE A 371 -23.20 4.17 1.37
N GLY A 372 -22.51 4.30 0.23
CA GLY A 372 -23.13 4.21 -1.08
C GLY A 372 -23.35 2.76 -1.52
N SER A 373 -22.50 1.82 -1.10
CA SER A 373 -22.68 0.39 -1.39
C SER A 373 -21.76 -0.51 -0.59
N PHE A 374 -22.11 -1.81 -0.55
CA PHE A 374 -21.22 -2.91 -0.17
C PHE A 374 -20.84 -3.74 -1.41
N SER A 375 -19.55 -3.96 -1.62
CA SER A 375 -19.00 -4.93 -2.56
C SER A 375 -18.73 -6.22 -1.80
N ILE A 376 -19.46 -7.29 -2.14
CA ILE A 376 -19.52 -8.55 -1.40
C ILE A 376 -19.00 -9.67 -2.32
N GLU A 377 -18.03 -10.44 -1.84
CA GLU A 377 -17.60 -11.67 -2.49
C GLU A 377 -18.80 -12.62 -2.70
N SER A 378 -18.89 -13.22 -3.88
CA SER A 378 -19.90 -14.22 -4.20
C SER A 378 -19.32 -15.64 -4.16
N ASN A 379 -20.15 -16.64 -4.48
CA ASN A 379 -19.74 -18.02 -4.68
C ASN A 379 -19.49 -18.36 -6.16
N GLU A 380 -19.66 -17.40 -7.06
CA GLU A 380 -19.38 -17.58 -8.49
C GLU A 380 -17.90 -17.28 -8.75
N PRO A 381 -17.21 -18.03 -9.63
CA PRO A 381 -15.83 -17.72 -10.00
C PRO A 381 -15.74 -16.36 -10.70
N ALA A 382 -14.61 -15.66 -10.53
CA ALA A 382 -14.29 -14.47 -11.30
C ALA A 382 -14.17 -14.82 -12.80
N LYS A 383 -14.50 -13.87 -13.68
CA LYS A 383 -14.49 -14.06 -15.14
C LYS A 383 -13.14 -13.77 -15.77
#